data_AF-A0A8H6F8W8-F1
#
_entry.id   AF-A0A8H6F8W8-F1
#
_cell.length_a   1.000
_cell.length_b   1.000
_cell.length_c   1.000
_cell.angle_alpha   90.00
_cell.angle_beta   90.00
_cell.angle_gamma   90.00
#
_symmetry.space_group_name_H-M   'P 1'
#
loop_
_entity.id
_entity.type
_entity.pdbx_description
1 polymer ?
#
loop_
_entity_poly.entity_id
_entity_poly.type
_entity_poly.pdbx_seq_one_letter_code
_entity_poly.pdbx_strand_id
1 'polypeptide(L)'
;MYVRILKDMHKRMSEKQQAKVTRIFQWLAVAKRPLSAEALRTVLAVQQDRPATSFDSIQNFESVLSQMCGYLVEVRKDRTVDSIHVSVLEYLTQREEGPHGALKPFLIEISYSEASMTGFCLSCMTYEVPNDVVETQLPLLKVVAVAYKEKFYVASTE
;
A
#
# COMPACT_ATOMS: atom_id res chain seq x y z
N MET A 1 -22.48 8.61 -1.22
CA MET A 1 -22.48 7.22 -0.71
C MET A 1 -21.15 6.86 -0.04
N TYR A 2 -20.00 7.03 -0.72
CA TYR A 2 -18.66 6.71 -0.19
C TYR A 2 -18.33 7.36 1.16
N VAL A 3 -18.70 8.63 1.37
CA VAL A 3 -18.56 9.35 2.65
C VAL A 3 -19.08 8.52 3.84
N ARG A 4 -20.25 7.87 3.71
CA ARG A 4 -20.85 7.10 4.81
C ARG A 4 -20.02 5.85 5.12
N ILE A 5 -19.66 5.10 4.10
CA ILE A 5 -18.82 3.89 4.22
C ILE A 5 -17.49 4.23 4.88
N LEU A 6 -16.81 5.28 4.41
CA LEU A 6 -15.53 5.72 4.96
C LEU A 6 -15.66 6.23 6.41
N LYS A 7 -16.77 6.90 6.77
CA LYS A 7 -17.03 7.32 8.16
C LYS A 7 -17.20 6.11 9.08
N ASP A 8 -17.93 5.10 8.63
CA ASP A 8 -18.15 3.88 9.39
C ASP A 8 -16.85 3.06 9.53
N MET A 9 -16.03 3.02 8.46
CA MET A 9 -14.68 2.45 8.51
C MET A 9 -13.79 3.19 9.51
N HIS A 10 -13.76 4.52 9.48
CA HIS A 10 -12.94 5.31 10.41
C HIS A 10 -13.32 5.05 11.88
N LYS A 11 -14.61 4.95 12.18
CA LYS A 11 -15.09 4.68 13.56
C LYS A 11 -14.72 3.30 14.09
N ARG A 12 -14.64 2.28 13.21
CA ARG A 12 -14.44 0.88 13.62
C ARG A 12 -12.98 0.43 13.58
N MET A 13 -12.10 1.19 12.94
CA MET A 13 -10.71 0.79 12.69
C MET A 13 -9.74 1.46 13.64
N SER A 14 -8.77 0.68 14.14
CA SER A 14 -7.56 1.23 14.76
C SER A 14 -6.72 2.01 13.73
N GLU A 15 -5.86 2.91 14.21
CA GLU A 15 -4.95 3.69 13.35
C GLU A 15 -4.09 2.81 12.44
N LYS A 16 -3.60 1.66 12.95
CA LYS A 16 -2.83 0.69 12.17
C LYS A 16 -3.65 0.10 11.01
N GLN A 17 -4.92 -0.20 11.25
CA GLN A 17 -5.81 -0.70 10.19
C GLN A 17 -6.13 0.40 9.18
N GLN A 18 -6.36 1.62 9.64
CA GLN A 18 -6.58 2.78 8.77
C GLN A 18 -5.37 3.03 7.87
N ALA A 19 -4.15 2.96 8.40
CA ALA A 19 -2.92 3.10 7.61
C ALA A 19 -2.79 2.01 6.53
N LYS A 20 -3.11 0.75 6.86
CA LYS A 20 -3.10 -0.36 5.89
C LYS A 20 -4.13 -0.15 4.78
N VAL A 21 -5.36 0.22 5.12
CA VAL A 21 -6.42 0.50 4.14
C VAL A 21 -6.08 1.68 3.26
N THR A 22 -5.59 2.76 3.84
CA THR A 22 -5.18 3.96 3.11
C THR A 22 -4.07 3.63 2.12
N ARG A 23 -3.08 2.83 2.54
CA ARG A 23 -2.02 2.36 1.66
C ARG A 23 -2.55 1.53 0.48
N ILE A 24 -3.53 0.66 0.71
CA ILE A 24 -4.18 -0.10 -0.37
C ILE A 24 -4.81 0.87 -1.38
N PHE A 25 -5.59 1.85 -0.92
CA PHE A 25 -6.21 2.82 -1.82
C PHE A 25 -5.18 3.66 -2.57
N GLN A 26 -4.15 4.15 -1.88
CA GLN A 26 -3.04 4.89 -2.48
C GLN A 26 -2.39 4.11 -3.61
N TRP A 27 -2.09 2.83 -3.40
CA TRP A 27 -1.42 2.00 -4.41
C TRP A 27 -2.35 1.65 -5.56
N LEU A 28 -3.62 1.36 -5.31
CA LEU A 28 -4.59 1.16 -6.38
C LEU A 28 -4.76 2.42 -7.25
N ALA A 29 -4.64 3.61 -6.66
CA ALA A 29 -4.72 4.87 -7.40
C ALA A 29 -3.52 5.16 -8.30
N VAL A 30 -2.32 4.68 -7.95
CA VAL A 30 -1.07 4.98 -8.70
C VAL A 30 -0.49 3.79 -9.46
N ALA A 31 -1.05 2.59 -9.28
CA ALA A 31 -0.58 1.39 -9.96
C ALA A 31 -0.84 1.51 -11.48
N LYS A 32 0.23 1.45 -12.26
CA LYS A 32 0.16 1.49 -13.75
C LYS A 32 -0.37 0.18 -14.36
N ARG A 33 -0.45 -0.88 -13.57
CA ARG A 33 -0.93 -2.21 -13.95
C ARG A 33 -1.76 -2.78 -12.80
N PRO A 34 -2.74 -3.65 -13.08
CA PRO A 34 -3.49 -4.33 -12.02
C PRO A 34 -2.54 -5.02 -11.03
N LEU A 35 -2.73 -4.76 -9.74
CA LEU A 35 -1.94 -5.39 -8.69
C LEU A 35 -2.49 -6.79 -8.42
N SER A 36 -1.64 -7.82 -8.39
CA SER A 36 -2.09 -9.14 -7.94
C SER A 36 -2.34 -9.12 -6.42
N ALA A 37 -3.30 -9.92 -5.96
CA ALA A 37 -3.58 -10.07 -4.54
C ALA A 37 -2.35 -10.55 -3.76
N GLU A 38 -1.54 -11.42 -4.37
CA GLU A 38 -0.29 -11.90 -3.79
C GLU A 38 0.75 -10.78 -3.65
N ALA A 39 0.98 -10.00 -4.71
CA ALA A 39 1.93 -8.88 -4.65
C ALA A 39 1.48 -7.87 -3.59
N LEU A 40 0.20 -7.50 -3.58
CA LEU A 40 -0.33 -6.58 -2.59
C LEU A 40 -0.16 -7.14 -1.16
N ARG A 41 -0.42 -8.42 -0.93
CA ARG A 41 -0.20 -9.08 0.37
C ARG A 41 1.25 -9.00 0.82
N THR A 42 2.20 -9.31 -0.07
CA THR A 42 3.63 -9.29 0.23
C THR A 42 4.07 -7.88 0.60
N VAL A 43 3.77 -6.89 -0.24
CA VAL A 43 4.24 -5.52 -0.03
C VAL A 43 3.56 -4.88 1.21
N LEU A 44 2.33 -5.29 1.57
CA LEU A 44 1.70 -4.88 2.84
C LEU A 44 2.33 -5.51 4.10
N ALA A 45 3.01 -6.64 3.96
CA ALA A 45 3.74 -7.29 5.05
C ALA A 45 5.13 -6.67 5.28
N VAL A 46 5.73 -6.14 4.22
CA VAL A 46 7.06 -5.50 4.28
C VAL A 46 7.06 -4.33 5.25
N GLN A 47 8.13 -4.27 6.06
CA GLN A 47 8.48 -3.13 6.88
C GLN A 47 9.71 -2.46 6.25
N GLN A 48 9.78 -1.13 6.28
CA GLN A 48 10.90 -0.43 5.63
C GLN A 48 12.24 -0.71 6.34
N ASP A 49 12.19 -1.02 7.64
CA ASP A 49 13.39 -1.12 8.49
C ASP A 49 13.77 -2.56 8.85
N ARG A 50 12.96 -3.57 8.47
CA ARG A 50 13.23 -4.97 8.78
C ARG A 50 12.60 -5.94 7.77
N PRO A 51 13.14 -7.17 7.65
CA PRO A 51 12.49 -8.24 6.90
C PRO A 51 11.06 -8.51 7.41
N ALA A 52 10.17 -8.89 6.48
CA ALA A 52 8.83 -9.30 6.88
C ALA A 52 8.90 -10.63 7.65
N THR A 53 8.03 -10.77 8.64
CA THR A 53 7.82 -12.03 9.35
C THR A 53 6.47 -12.61 8.96
N SER A 54 6.25 -13.89 9.26
CA SER A 54 4.96 -14.55 9.04
C SER A 54 3.80 -13.85 9.77
N PHE A 55 4.07 -13.13 10.85
CA PHE A 55 3.08 -12.34 11.61
C PHE A 55 2.71 -11.02 10.93
N ASP A 56 3.52 -10.53 9.99
CA ASP A 56 3.25 -9.30 9.26
C ASP A 56 2.29 -9.52 8.08
N SER A 57 2.25 -10.75 7.56
CA SER A 57 1.33 -11.15 6.49
C SER A 57 -0.10 -11.29 6.99
N ILE A 58 -1.04 -10.76 6.22
CA ILE A 58 -2.48 -10.94 6.45
C ILE A 58 -2.88 -12.35 5.99
N GLN A 59 -3.36 -13.17 6.93
CA GLN A 59 -3.91 -14.49 6.63
C GLN A 59 -5.26 -14.37 5.92
N ASN A 60 -5.56 -15.30 5.01
CA ASN A 60 -6.78 -15.27 4.19
C ASN A 60 -6.99 -13.92 3.47
N PHE A 61 -5.91 -13.37 2.90
CA PHE A 61 -5.87 -12.01 2.39
C PHE A 61 -7.03 -11.67 1.44
N GLU A 62 -7.31 -12.53 0.45
CA GLU A 62 -8.37 -12.27 -0.53
C GLU A 62 -9.76 -12.13 0.12
N SER A 63 -10.07 -12.94 1.14
CA SER A 63 -11.37 -12.88 1.82
C SER A 63 -11.47 -11.71 2.79
N VAL A 64 -10.36 -11.31 3.41
CA VAL A 64 -10.31 -10.21 4.38
C VAL A 64 -10.21 -8.85 3.70
N LEU A 65 -9.60 -8.77 2.51
CA LEU A 65 -9.32 -7.51 1.81
C LEU A 65 -10.59 -6.69 1.55
N SER A 66 -11.62 -7.32 1.00
CA SER A 66 -12.90 -6.66 0.70
C SER A 66 -13.57 -6.11 1.96
N GLN A 67 -13.62 -6.91 3.03
CA GLN A 67 -14.19 -6.50 4.31
C GLN A 67 -13.41 -5.34 4.94
N MET A 68 -12.08 -5.44 4.92
CA MET A 68 -11.18 -4.42 5.45
C MET A 68 -11.35 -3.11 4.69
N CYS A 69 -11.55 -3.15 3.37
CA CYS A 69 -11.76 -1.97 2.54
C CYS A 69 -13.24 -1.52 2.45
N GLY A 70 -14.13 -2.05 3.30
CA GLY A 70 -15.54 -1.66 3.32
C GLY A 70 -16.30 -1.99 2.02
N TYR A 71 -15.88 -3.04 1.32
CA TYR A 71 -16.39 -3.47 0.01
C TYR A 71 -16.20 -2.42 -1.10
N LEU A 72 -15.26 -1.49 -0.93
CA LEU A 72 -14.86 -0.55 -1.97
C LEU A 72 -13.81 -1.14 -2.93
N VAL A 73 -13.25 -2.29 -2.57
CA VAL A 73 -12.22 -3.03 -3.29
C VAL A 73 -12.68 -4.48 -3.43
N GLU A 74 -12.34 -5.08 -4.56
CA GLU A 74 -12.62 -6.46 -4.90
C GLU A 74 -11.36 -7.19 -5.37
N VAL A 75 -11.38 -8.52 -5.25
CA VAL A 75 -10.43 -9.41 -5.91
C VAL A 75 -11.16 -10.01 -7.12
N ARG A 76 -10.62 -9.78 -8.31
CA ARG A 76 -11.16 -10.29 -9.57
C ARG A 76 -10.84 -11.78 -9.74
N LYS A 77 -11.49 -12.40 -10.74
CA LYS A 77 -11.28 -13.83 -11.05
C LYS A 77 -9.84 -14.18 -11.43
N ASP A 78 -9.11 -13.24 -12.01
CA ASP A 78 -7.69 -13.35 -12.36
C ASP A 78 -6.75 -13.07 -11.17
N ARG A 79 -7.30 -12.94 -9.96
CA ARG A 79 -6.61 -12.62 -8.71
C ARG A 79 -5.95 -11.23 -8.70
N THR A 80 -6.40 -10.33 -9.58
CA THR A 80 -6.03 -8.91 -9.48
C THR A 80 -6.95 -8.18 -8.52
N VAL A 81 -6.43 -7.13 -7.89
CA VAL A 81 -7.16 -6.26 -6.96
C VAL A 81 -7.53 -4.98 -7.68
N ASP A 82 -8.79 -4.59 -7.57
CA ASP A 82 -9.28 -3.32 -8.12
C ASP A 82 -10.34 -2.71 -7.20
N SER A 83 -10.60 -1.42 -7.39
CA SER A 83 -11.81 -0.79 -6.87
C SER A 83 -13.06 -1.41 -7.50
N ILE A 84 -14.13 -1.54 -6.70
CA ILE A 84 -15.42 -2.05 -7.22
C ILE A 84 -16.04 -1.11 -8.26
N HIS A 85 -15.63 0.16 -8.25
CA HIS A 85 -16.00 1.15 -9.24
C HIS A 85 -14.90 2.22 -9.35
N VAL A 86 -14.57 2.64 -10.57
CA VAL A 86 -13.50 3.63 -10.85
C VAL A 86 -13.68 4.93 -10.05
N SER A 87 -14.94 5.36 -9.85
CA SER A 87 -15.24 6.58 -9.10
C SER A 87 -14.92 6.52 -7.61
N VAL A 88 -14.61 5.34 -7.05
CA VAL A 88 -14.06 5.23 -5.70
C VAL A 88 -12.72 5.95 -5.64
N LEU A 89 -11.81 5.66 -6.57
CA LEU A 89 -10.48 6.26 -6.59
C LEU A 89 -10.55 7.73 -7.00
N GLU A 90 -11.46 8.11 -7.90
CA GLU A 90 -11.73 9.52 -8.23
C GLU A 90 -12.17 10.30 -6.98
N TYR A 91 -13.11 9.75 -6.20
CA TYR A 91 -13.56 10.37 -4.96
C TYR A 91 -12.43 10.52 -3.93
N LEU A 92 -11.55 9.52 -3.81
CA LEU A 92 -10.44 9.53 -2.85
C LEU A 92 -9.27 10.43 -3.27
N THR A 93 -9.16 10.79 -4.55
CA THR A 93 -8.08 11.64 -5.11
C THR A 93 -8.50 13.10 -5.32
N GLN A 94 -9.80 13.41 -5.23
CA GLN A 94 -10.30 14.78 -5.29
C GLN A 94 -9.75 15.62 -4.14
N ARG A 95 -8.99 16.67 -4.48
CA ARG A 95 -8.64 17.74 -3.53
C ARG A 95 -9.93 18.46 -3.11
N GLU A 96 -10.03 18.78 -1.82
CA GLU A 96 -11.23 19.31 -1.15
C GLU A 96 -11.82 20.54 -1.86
N GLU A 97 -12.69 20.34 -2.85
CA GLU A 97 -13.56 21.37 -3.41
C GLU A 97 -15.02 20.98 -3.14
N GLY A 98 -15.39 20.93 -1.85
CA GLY A 98 -16.79 20.84 -1.45
C GLY A 98 -17.04 20.33 -0.03
N PRO A 99 -18.28 20.50 0.50
CA PRO A 99 -18.69 20.06 1.84
C PRO A 99 -18.73 18.52 2.02
N HIS A 100 -18.32 17.76 1.00
CA HIS A 100 -18.35 16.30 0.94
C HIS A 100 -17.00 15.69 0.50
N GLY A 101 -15.90 16.44 0.62
CA GLY A 101 -14.54 15.97 0.33
C GLY A 101 -14.20 14.66 1.04
N ALA A 102 -13.22 13.93 0.50
CA ALA A 102 -12.74 12.69 1.10
C ALA A 102 -12.38 12.93 2.58
N LEU A 103 -12.72 11.96 3.44
CA LEU A 103 -12.28 12.04 4.83
C LEU A 103 -10.75 12.06 4.86
N LYS A 104 -10.17 13.06 5.53
CA LYS A 104 -8.71 13.25 5.67
C LYS A 104 -7.89 11.96 5.87
N PRO A 105 -8.27 10.98 6.72
CA PRO A 105 -7.49 9.75 6.86
C PRO A 105 -7.37 8.91 5.58
N PHE A 106 -8.30 9.02 4.64
CA PHE A 106 -8.33 8.24 3.39
C PHE A 106 -8.05 9.08 2.14
N LEU A 107 -7.73 10.37 2.29
CA LEU A 107 -7.38 11.23 1.16
C LEU A 107 -6.08 10.73 0.51
N ILE A 108 -6.10 10.60 -0.81
CA ILE A 108 -4.96 10.13 -1.60
C ILE A 108 -4.26 11.33 -2.23
N GLU A 109 -3.03 11.57 -1.80
CA GLU A 109 -2.10 12.41 -2.52
C GLU A 109 -1.25 11.55 -3.48
N ILE A 110 -1.36 11.81 -4.78
CA ILE A 110 -0.71 11.00 -5.83
C ILE A 110 0.81 10.99 -5.67
N SER A 111 1.45 12.14 -5.52
CA SER A 111 2.92 12.25 -5.41
C SER A 111 3.46 11.47 -4.21
N TYR A 112 2.77 11.55 -3.06
CA TYR A 112 3.13 10.77 -1.88
C TYR A 112 2.94 9.27 -2.12
N SER A 113 1.84 8.89 -2.78
CA SER A 113 1.50 7.49 -3.05
C SER A 113 2.52 6.83 -3.97
N GLU A 114 2.99 7.52 -5.00
CA GLU A 114 4.05 7.05 -5.90
C GLU A 114 5.38 6.87 -5.17
N ALA A 115 5.78 7.87 -4.36
CA ALA A 115 7.00 7.80 -3.56
C ALA A 115 6.95 6.66 -2.54
N SER A 116 5.82 6.51 -1.85
CA SER A 116 5.55 5.43 -0.90
C SER A 116 5.65 4.06 -1.58
N MET A 117 4.93 3.85 -2.68
CA MET A 117 4.98 2.60 -3.44
C MET A 117 6.41 2.26 -3.87
N THR A 118 7.16 3.24 -4.37
CA THR A 118 8.56 3.07 -4.76
C THR A 118 9.43 2.64 -3.58
N GLY A 119 9.32 3.30 -2.42
CA GLY A 119 10.05 2.96 -1.22
C GLY A 119 9.78 1.52 -0.75
N PHE A 120 8.52 1.09 -0.77
CA PHE A 120 8.17 -0.28 -0.41
C PHE A 120 8.66 -1.32 -1.42
N CYS A 121 8.62 -1.03 -2.72
CA CYS A 121 9.20 -1.90 -3.74
C CYS A 121 10.72 -2.08 -3.53
N LEU A 122 11.43 -1.00 -3.19
CA LEU A 122 12.85 -1.07 -2.84
C LEU A 122 13.10 -1.94 -1.61
N SER A 123 12.29 -1.81 -0.56
CA SER A 123 12.38 -2.67 0.62
C SER A 123 12.11 -4.15 0.28
N CYS A 124 11.12 -4.45 -0.57
CA CYS A 124 10.87 -5.82 -1.05
C CYS A 124 12.10 -6.39 -1.75
N MET A 125 12.72 -5.62 -2.65
CA MET A 125 13.94 -6.06 -3.36
C MET A 125 15.14 -6.24 -2.43
N THR A 126 15.18 -5.50 -1.32
CA THR A 126 16.30 -5.54 -0.37
C THR A 126 16.18 -6.71 0.62
N TYR A 127 14.96 -7.05 1.04
CA TYR A 127 14.74 -7.98 2.14
C TYR A 127 14.05 -9.29 1.75
N GLU A 128 13.27 -9.31 0.67
CA GLU A 128 12.46 -10.47 0.27
C GLU A 128 13.04 -11.22 -0.95
N VAL A 129 13.94 -10.62 -1.71
CA VAL A 129 14.62 -11.28 -2.84
C VAL A 129 15.90 -11.97 -2.33
N PRO A 130 16.11 -13.26 -2.63
CA PRO A 130 17.36 -13.95 -2.31
C PRO A 130 18.57 -13.19 -2.87
N ASN A 131 19.57 -12.95 -2.01
CA ASN A 131 20.73 -12.10 -2.35
C ASN A 131 21.43 -12.52 -3.64
N ASP A 132 21.51 -13.82 -3.91
CA ASP A 132 22.13 -14.45 -5.08
C ASP A 132 21.54 -13.98 -6.42
N VAL A 133 20.24 -13.68 -6.46
CA VAL A 133 19.54 -13.14 -7.65
C VAL A 133 19.83 -11.64 -7.83
N VAL A 134 19.97 -10.91 -6.73
CA VAL A 134 20.30 -9.46 -6.75
C VAL A 134 21.76 -9.25 -7.15
N GLU A 135 22.68 -10.15 -6.76
CA GLU A 135 24.11 -10.05 -7.10
C GLU A 135 24.37 -10.20 -8.60
N THR A 136 23.59 -11.04 -9.28
CA THR A 136 23.83 -11.40 -10.68
C THR A 136 23.14 -10.48 -11.69
N GLN A 137 22.07 -9.76 -11.32
CA GLN A 137 21.27 -9.04 -12.31
C GLN A 137 21.29 -7.51 -12.24
N LEU A 138 21.52 -6.86 -11.09
CA LEU A 138 21.49 -5.39 -11.02
C LEU A 138 22.41 -4.79 -9.92
N PRO A 139 23.69 -4.50 -10.22
CA PRO A 139 24.60 -3.85 -9.26
C PRO A 139 24.14 -2.46 -8.82
N LEU A 140 23.37 -1.73 -9.65
CA LEU A 140 22.82 -0.42 -9.32
C LEU A 140 21.69 -0.50 -8.26
N LEU A 141 20.93 -1.59 -8.22
CA LEU A 141 19.90 -1.78 -7.19
C LEU A 141 20.51 -1.96 -5.80
N LYS A 142 21.69 -2.58 -5.69
CA LYS A 142 22.44 -2.65 -4.42
C LYS A 142 22.85 -1.27 -3.94
N VAL A 143 23.40 -0.41 -4.82
CA VAL A 143 23.82 0.95 -4.43
C VAL A 143 22.63 1.78 -3.96
N VAL A 144 21.48 1.68 -4.65
CA VAL A 144 20.25 2.37 -4.24
C VAL A 144 19.70 1.79 -2.94
N ALA A 145 19.64 0.47 -2.79
CA ALA A 145 19.17 -0.18 -1.56
C ALA A 145 20.05 0.15 -0.33
N VAL A 146 21.38 0.13 -0.50
CA VAL A 146 22.35 0.50 0.54
C VAL A 146 22.21 1.98 0.89
N ALA A 147 22.17 2.87 -0.09
CA ALA A 147 21.96 4.31 0.14
C ALA A 147 20.60 4.61 0.80
N TYR A 148 19.56 3.84 0.46
CA TYR A 148 18.23 3.95 1.08
C TYR A 148 18.27 3.49 2.55
N LYS A 149 18.96 2.38 2.83
CA LYS A 149 19.17 1.85 4.19
C LYS A 149 19.95 2.83 5.07
N GLU A 150 20.98 3.48 4.52
CA GLU A 150 21.78 4.49 5.24
C GLU A 150 20.98 5.76 5.54
N LYS A 151 20.14 6.24 4.61
CA LYS A 151 19.32 7.45 4.83
C LYS A 151 18.20 7.26 5.86
N PHE A 152 17.59 6.09 5.95
CA PHE A 152 16.51 5.83 6.93
C PHE A 152 17.03 5.52 8.35
N TYR A 153 18.23 4.94 8.48
CA TYR A 153 18.86 4.70 9.79
C TYR A 153 19.22 6.00 10.51
N VAL A 154 19.51 7.08 9.77
CA VAL A 154 19.83 8.40 10.34
C VAL A 154 18.56 9.14 10.79
N ALA A 155 17.41 8.88 10.16
CA ALA A 155 16.14 9.55 10.47
C ALA A 155 15.37 8.97 11.67
N SER A 156 15.83 7.86 12.26
CA SER A 156 15.18 7.19 13.40
C SER A 156 15.95 7.35 14.73
N THR A 157 16.97 8.22 14.74
CA THR A 157 17.79 8.56 15.92
C THR A 157 17.72 10.04 16.34
N GLU A 158 16.72 10.80 15.90
CA GLU A 158 16.45 12.16 16.38
C GLU A 158 15.07 12.29 17.04
#